data_AF-A0A4R8XUW8-F1
#
_entry.id   AF-A0A4R8XUW8-F1
#
_cell.length_a   1.000
_cell.length_b   1.000
_cell.length_c   1.000
_cell.angle_alpha   90.00
_cell.angle_beta   90.00
_cell.angle_gamma   90.00
#
_symmetry.space_group_name_H-M   'P 1'
#
loop_
_entity.id
_entity.type
_entity.pdbx_description
1 polymer ?
#
loop_
_entity_poly.entity_id
_entity_poly.type
_entity_poly.pdbx_seq_one_letter_code
_entity_poly.pdbx_strand_id
1 'polypeptide(L)'
;MPGSTVLDLLLILLLVVALVNGYRSGLLRSLTGIIGAVAGGFAAFFVVPLVGGWIPAPEWRTPGTIAVAVLLVLIGHSVGASAGSMVGRKSKRSPLGTINRVLGAAFAAVASALVASMVAFSIGALGIPFLSPAIAESTVVSRIDSATPDRVKALLAQLRSVAVSQGLPRIVDAFTGPTPDAAQADTSSPALAVAAQSVVRITGTAYACGQSQSGSGFVVSDGRVITNAHVVAGVNQPVIETPSGEALAGEIVYFDPVDDLAVISVPGLGAAPLTVGADLSAGSGAVADGYPFGGPYVSDPAQVISLGTISVADIYGQDPTPRQVYTVASDVQQGESGGPLLNESGLVVGVIFAKASNTDNVGYALALDEVQPVINEAPGRNAPVSSGTCVRG
;
A
#
# COMPACT_ATOMS: atom_id res chain seq x y z
N MET A 1 -14.40 -19.09 15.67
CA MET A 1 -14.29 -19.23 14.20
C MET A 1 -13.19 -18.31 13.74
N PRO A 2 -12.24 -18.74 12.90
CA PRO A 2 -11.24 -17.85 12.32
C PRO A 2 -11.94 -16.67 11.64
N GLY A 3 -11.40 -15.45 11.76
CA GLY A 3 -11.98 -14.25 11.15
C GLY A 3 -12.11 -14.38 9.62
N SER A 4 -11.14 -15.05 8.99
CA SER A 4 -11.11 -15.39 7.56
C SER A 4 -12.28 -16.27 7.13
N THR A 5 -12.70 -17.26 7.96
CA THR A 5 -13.84 -18.12 7.64
C THR A 5 -15.17 -17.36 7.64
N VAL A 6 -15.34 -16.42 8.58
CA VAL A 6 -16.55 -15.58 8.62
C VAL A 6 -16.59 -14.65 7.41
N LEU A 7 -15.44 -14.05 7.06
CA LEU A 7 -15.31 -13.22 5.86
C LEU A 7 -15.63 -14.01 4.58
N ASP A 8 -15.05 -15.20 4.43
CA ASP A 8 -15.30 -16.08 3.27
C ASP A 8 -16.78 -16.46 3.15
N LEU A 9 -17.45 -16.81 4.25
CA LEU A 9 -18.89 -17.11 4.24
C LEU A 9 -19.73 -15.90 3.81
N LEU A 10 -19.40 -14.70 4.28
CA LEU A 10 -20.08 -13.46 3.88
C LEU A 10 -19.86 -13.14 2.40
N LEU A 11 -18.63 -13.31 1.91
CA LEU A 11 -18.28 -13.08 0.51
C LEU A 11 -18.94 -14.11 -0.42
N ILE A 12 -18.95 -15.39 -0.04
CA ILE A 12 -19.66 -16.44 -0.78
C ILE A 12 -21.15 -16.13 -0.83
N LEU A 13 -21.77 -15.75 0.29
CA LEU A 13 -23.18 -15.37 0.34
C LEU A 13 -23.46 -14.19 -0.61
N LEU A 14 -22.61 -13.16 -0.59
CA LEU A 14 -22.69 -12.01 -1.49
C LEU A 14 -22.60 -12.42 -2.96
N LEU A 15 -21.66 -13.28 -3.32
CA LEU A 15 -21.49 -13.80 -4.69
C LEU A 15 -22.68 -14.65 -5.13
N VAL A 16 -23.24 -15.48 -4.25
CA VAL A 16 -24.44 -16.29 -4.53
C VAL A 16 -25.65 -15.38 -4.74
N VAL A 17 -25.85 -14.38 -3.88
CA VAL A 17 -26.92 -13.39 -4.04
C VAL A 17 -26.77 -12.62 -5.35
N ALA A 18 -25.55 -12.19 -5.70
CA ALA A 18 -25.26 -11.53 -6.96
C ALA A 18 -25.56 -12.42 -8.17
N LEU A 19 -25.18 -13.70 -8.12
CA LEU A 19 -25.42 -14.66 -9.19
C LEU A 19 -26.92 -14.91 -9.39
N VAL A 20 -27.67 -15.11 -8.30
CA VAL A 20 -29.14 -15.28 -8.33
C VAL A 20 -29.82 -14.02 -8.85
N ASN A 21 -29.40 -12.84 -8.39
CA ASN A 21 -29.97 -11.58 -8.82
C ASN A 21 -29.64 -11.28 -10.29
N GLY A 22 -28.42 -11.54 -10.75
CA GLY A 22 -28.00 -11.39 -12.14
C GLY A 22 -28.77 -12.33 -13.07
N TYR A 23 -28.95 -13.59 -12.65
CA TYR A 23 -29.76 -14.58 -13.38
C TYR A 23 -31.22 -14.14 -13.53
N ARG A 24 -31.81 -13.58 -12.46
CA ARG A 24 -33.20 -13.08 -12.47
C ARG A 24 -33.36 -11.78 -13.27
N SER A 25 -32.33 -10.94 -13.30
CA SER A 25 -32.36 -9.58 -13.84
C SER A 25 -31.98 -9.50 -15.33
N GLY A 26 -31.18 -10.45 -15.83
CA GLY A 26 -30.62 -10.43 -17.18
C GLY A 26 -29.43 -9.47 -17.34
N LEU A 27 -28.75 -9.55 -18.49
CA LEU A 27 -27.47 -8.85 -18.74
C LEU A 27 -27.59 -7.33 -18.65
N LEU A 28 -28.56 -6.72 -19.34
CA LEU A 28 -28.68 -5.26 -19.45
C LEU A 28 -28.88 -4.58 -18.08
N ARG A 29 -29.69 -5.19 -17.21
CA ARG A 29 -29.96 -4.71 -15.85
C ARG A 29 -28.74 -4.88 -14.95
N SER A 30 -28.02 -5.99 -15.10
CA SER A 30 -26.78 -6.24 -14.37
C SER A 30 -25.71 -5.22 -14.76
N LEU A 31 -25.51 -5.00 -16.07
CA LEU A 31 -24.50 -4.07 -16.60
C LEU A 31 -24.76 -2.61 -16.19
N THR A 32 -25.99 -2.15 -16.33
CA THR A 32 -26.37 -0.79 -15.89
C THR A 32 -26.33 -0.62 -14.37
N GLY A 33 -26.66 -1.66 -13.59
CA GLY A 33 -26.47 -1.67 -12.14
C GLY A 33 -25.00 -1.57 -11.73
N ILE A 34 -24.08 -2.16 -12.49
CA ILE A 34 -22.64 -2.06 -12.23
C ILE A 34 -22.13 -0.67 -12.56
N ILE A 35 -22.51 -0.10 -13.71
CA ILE A 35 -22.22 1.29 -14.05
C ILE A 35 -22.72 2.23 -12.94
N GLY A 36 -23.93 1.98 -12.44
CA GLY A 36 -24.49 2.71 -11.30
C GLY A 36 -23.67 2.54 -10.02
N ALA A 37 -23.21 1.34 -9.69
CA ALA A 37 -22.35 1.08 -8.53
C ALA A 37 -21.00 1.80 -8.64
N VAL A 38 -20.37 1.79 -9.81
CA VAL A 38 -19.13 2.51 -10.10
C VAL A 38 -19.34 4.02 -9.92
N ALA A 39 -20.44 4.57 -10.45
CA ALA A 39 -20.79 5.97 -10.25
C ALA A 39 -21.04 6.29 -8.76
N GLY A 40 -21.65 5.37 -8.01
CA GLY A 40 -21.83 5.49 -6.56
C GLY A 40 -20.50 5.47 -5.79
N GLY A 41 -19.55 4.63 -6.20
CA GLY A 41 -18.19 4.62 -5.65
C GLY A 41 -17.43 5.91 -5.96
N PHE A 42 -17.55 6.41 -7.19
CA PHE A 42 -17.00 7.72 -7.57
C PHE A 42 -17.63 8.86 -6.75
N ALA A 43 -18.95 8.82 -6.49
CA ALA A 43 -19.59 9.79 -5.61
C ALA A 43 -19.09 9.66 -4.16
N ALA A 44 -18.89 8.44 -3.67
CA ALA A 44 -18.33 8.18 -2.33
C ALA A 44 -16.95 8.82 -2.16
N PHE A 45 -16.10 8.81 -3.19
CA PHE A 45 -14.80 9.48 -3.16
C PHE A 45 -14.89 10.97 -2.78
N PHE A 46 -15.90 11.70 -3.27
CA PHE A 46 -16.10 13.12 -2.93
C PHE A 46 -16.88 13.33 -1.64
N VAL A 47 -17.84 12.45 -1.33
CA VAL A 47 -18.74 12.62 -0.18
C VAL A 47 -18.09 12.16 1.12
N VAL A 48 -17.28 11.11 1.11
CA VAL A 48 -16.64 10.55 2.31
C VAL A 48 -15.76 11.58 3.04
N PRO A 49 -14.88 12.35 2.38
CA PRO A 49 -14.09 13.39 3.04
C PRO A 49 -14.95 14.48 3.70
N LEU A 50 -16.08 14.85 3.07
CA LEU A 50 -17.01 15.85 3.61
C LEU A 50 -17.71 15.34 4.86
N VAL A 51 -18.19 14.10 4.84
CA VAL A 51 -18.93 13.49 5.96
C VAL A 51 -18.02 13.11 7.12
N GLY A 52 -16.77 12.70 6.84
CA GLY A 52 -15.79 12.37 7.87
C GLY A 52 -15.53 13.53 8.83
N GLY A 53 -15.55 14.77 8.34
CA GLY A 53 -15.42 15.98 9.16
C GLY A 53 -16.63 16.28 10.04
N TRP A 54 -17.81 15.71 9.74
CA TRP A 54 -19.04 15.93 10.50
C TRP A 54 -19.24 14.95 11.64
N ILE A 55 -18.49 13.85 11.67
CA ILE A 55 -18.58 12.84 12.74
C ILE A 55 -17.73 13.33 13.94
N PRO A 56 -18.36 13.70 15.07
CA PRO A 56 -17.64 14.34 16.18
C PRO A 56 -16.76 13.37 16.95
N ALA A 57 -17.20 12.11 17.06
CA ALA A 57 -16.52 11.07 17.84
C ALA A 57 -15.44 10.36 16.98
N PRO A 58 -14.15 10.42 17.36
CA PRO A 58 -13.06 9.83 16.60
C PRO A 58 -13.23 8.32 16.36
N GLU A 59 -13.70 7.56 17.35
CA GLU A 59 -13.94 6.11 17.18
C GLU A 59 -15.02 5.77 16.14
N TRP A 60 -15.92 6.70 15.83
CA TRP A 60 -17.00 6.52 14.86
C TRP A 60 -16.69 7.08 13.48
N ARG A 61 -15.61 7.85 13.30
CA ARG A 61 -15.25 8.46 12.01
C ARG A 61 -15.03 7.41 10.93
N THR A 62 -14.16 6.44 11.19
CA THR A 62 -13.84 5.37 10.21
C THR A 62 -15.03 4.44 9.94
N PRO A 63 -15.75 3.92 10.95
CA PRO A 63 -16.96 3.13 10.69
C PRO A 63 -18.04 3.91 9.93
N GLY A 64 -18.23 5.19 10.26
CA GLY A 64 -19.22 6.05 9.63
C GLY A 64 -18.90 6.37 8.17
N THR A 65 -17.63 6.65 7.84
CA THR A 65 -17.22 6.88 6.45
C THR A 65 -17.35 5.63 5.59
N ILE A 66 -16.99 4.45 6.13
CA ILE A 66 -17.22 3.17 5.45
C ILE A 66 -18.71 2.95 5.19
N ALA A 67 -19.57 3.17 6.19
CA ALA A 67 -21.02 3.00 6.04
C ALA A 67 -21.60 3.91 4.95
N VAL A 68 -21.15 5.17 4.89
CA VAL A 68 -21.56 6.14 3.86
C VAL A 68 -21.10 5.72 2.47
N ALA A 69 -19.84 5.26 2.34
CA ALA A 69 -19.31 4.78 1.08
C ALA A 69 -20.13 3.58 0.55
N VAL A 70 -20.39 2.59 1.41
CA VAL A 70 -21.23 1.43 1.07
C VAL A 70 -22.63 1.86 0.65
N LEU A 71 -23.25 2.79 1.39
CA LEU A 71 -24.59 3.28 1.07
C LEU A 71 -24.65 3.93 -0.32
N LEU A 72 -23.66 4.76 -0.68
CA LEU A 72 -23.62 5.42 -1.99
C LEU A 72 -23.45 4.44 -3.14
N VAL A 73 -22.61 3.41 -2.96
CA VAL A 73 -22.47 2.32 -3.94
C VAL A 73 -23.79 1.57 -4.12
N LEU A 74 -24.48 1.24 -3.02
CA LEU A 74 -25.78 0.55 -3.06
C LEU A 74 -26.86 1.41 -3.74
N ILE A 75 -26.90 2.71 -3.46
CA ILE A 75 -27.81 3.66 -4.10
C ILE A 75 -27.52 3.71 -5.60
N GLY A 76 -26.26 3.92 -6.00
CA GLY A 76 -25.85 3.94 -7.39
C GLY A 76 -26.24 2.66 -8.12
N HIS A 77 -25.99 1.50 -7.51
CA HIS A 77 -26.39 0.21 -8.05
C HIS A 77 -27.90 0.12 -8.29
N SER A 78 -28.71 0.53 -7.31
CA SER A 78 -30.17 0.48 -7.38
C SER A 78 -30.73 1.39 -8.49
N VAL A 79 -30.16 2.59 -8.67
CA VAL A 79 -30.53 3.54 -9.72
C VAL A 79 -30.16 2.99 -11.10
N GLY A 80 -28.93 2.51 -11.26
CA GLY A 80 -28.46 1.90 -12.50
C GLY A 80 -29.29 0.68 -12.91
N ALA A 81 -29.55 -0.23 -11.98
CA ALA A 81 -30.37 -1.41 -12.22
C ALA A 81 -31.84 -1.06 -12.53
N SER A 82 -32.35 0.06 -11.99
CA SER A 82 -33.70 0.55 -12.31
C SER A 82 -33.75 1.09 -13.74
N ALA A 83 -32.76 1.86 -14.17
CA ALA A 83 -32.64 2.35 -15.54
C ALA A 83 -32.55 1.18 -16.56
N GLY A 84 -31.72 0.17 -16.28
CA GLY A 84 -31.64 -1.02 -17.13
C GLY A 84 -32.94 -1.81 -17.24
N SER A 85 -33.73 -1.84 -16.16
CA SER A 85 -35.04 -2.49 -16.17
C SER A 85 -36.06 -1.76 -17.06
N MET A 86 -35.95 -0.44 -17.19
CA MET A 86 -36.82 0.37 -18.07
C MET A 86 -36.48 0.16 -19.54
N VAL A 87 -35.19 0.11 -19.89
CA VAL A 87 -34.71 -0.13 -21.26
C VAL A 87 -34.98 -1.57 -21.71
N GLY A 88 -34.81 -2.54 -20.81
CA GLY A 88 -35.01 -3.97 -21.09
C GLY A 88 -36.47 -4.39 -21.32
N ARG A 89 -37.47 -3.58 -20.94
CA ARG A 89 -38.90 -3.87 -21.14
C ARG A 89 -39.31 -3.99 -22.61
N LYS A 90 -38.58 -3.33 -23.54
CA LYS A 90 -38.82 -3.42 -24.99
C LYS A 90 -38.25 -4.70 -25.64
N SER A 91 -37.34 -5.40 -24.98
CA SER A 91 -36.62 -6.57 -25.51
C SER A 91 -37.10 -7.88 -24.86
N LYS A 92 -38.41 -8.17 -24.92
CA LYS A 92 -39.02 -9.39 -24.32
C LYS A 92 -39.43 -10.47 -25.34
N ARG A 93 -39.03 -10.36 -26.61
CA ARG A 93 -39.42 -11.30 -27.68
C ARG A 93 -38.22 -11.89 -28.43
N SER A 94 -37.23 -12.43 -27.74
CA SER A 94 -36.12 -13.16 -28.39
C SER A 94 -35.89 -14.53 -27.74
N PRO A 95 -35.65 -15.60 -28.53
CA PRO A 95 -35.41 -16.97 -28.05
C PRO A 95 -34.10 -17.16 -27.27
N LEU A 96 -33.27 -16.12 -27.13
CA LEU A 96 -31.99 -16.16 -26.41
C LEU A 96 -32.12 -15.91 -24.88
N GLY A 97 -33.31 -16.11 -24.31
CA GLY A 97 -33.63 -15.75 -22.92
C GLY A 97 -32.72 -16.41 -21.88
N THR A 98 -32.37 -17.68 -22.05
CA THR A 98 -31.47 -18.41 -21.12
C THR A 98 -30.04 -17.90 -21.21
N ILE A 99 -29.53 -17.62 -22.42
CA ILE A 99 -28.18 -17.05 -22.62
C ILE A 99 -28.08 -15.68 -21.97
N ASN A 100 -29.09 -14.81 -22.14
CA ASN A 100 -29.12 -13.49 -21.51
C ASN A 100 -29.12 -13.55 -19.97
N ARG A 101 -29.75 -14.57 -19.37
CA ARG A 101 -29.76 -14.78 -17.91
C ARG A 101 -28.42 -15.32 -17.41
N VAL A 102 -27.83 -16.28 -18.12
CA VAL A 102 -26.50 -16.83 -17.79
C VAL A 102 -25.44 -15.74 -17.90
N LEU A 103 -25.45 -14.93 -18.97
CA LEU A 103 -24.54 -13.79 -19.12
C LEU A 103 -24.77 -12.73 -18.04
N GLY A 104 -26.02 -12.45 -17.67
CA GLY A 104 -26.33 -11.55 -16.56
C GLY A 104 -25.82 -12.05 -15.21
N ALA A 105 -25.97 -13.35 -14.93
CA ALA A 105 -25.45 -13.98 -13.71
C ALA A 105 -23.90 -13.92 -13.65
N ALA A 106 -23.24 -14.27 -14.76
CA ALA A 106 -21.79 -14.22 -14.86
C ALA A 106 -21.26 -12.80 -14.67
N PHE A 107 -21.86 -11.82 -15.35
CA PHE A 107 -21.44 -10.42 -15.27
C PHE A 107 -21.67 -9.83 -13.86
N ALA A 108 -22.80 -10.16 -13.21
CA ALA A 108 -23.08 -9.74 -11.84
C ALA A 108 -22.11 -10.37 -10.83
N ALA A 109 -21.77 -11.66 -10.99
CA ALA A 109 -20.80 -12.34 -10.14
C ALA A 109 -19.40 -11.73 -10.29
N VAL A 110 -18.93 -11.51 -11.53
CA VAL A 110 -17.64 -10.85 -11.81
C VAL A 110 -17.59 -9.46 -11.19
N ALA A 111 -18.62 -8.64 -11.40
CA ALA A 111 -18.61 -7.29 -10.84
C ALA A 111 -18.71 -7.26 -9.31
N SER A 112 -19.45 -8.19 -8.72
CA SER A 112 -19.51 -8.30 -7.25
C SER A 112 -18.19 -8.76 -6.66
N ALA A 113 -17.48 -9.67 -7.34
CA ALA A 113 -16.12 -10.05 -6.99
C ALA A 113 -15.16 -8.85 -7.11
N LEU A 114 -15.26 -8.05 -8.18
CA LEU A 114 -14.47 -6.83 -8.34
C LEU A 114 -14.74 -5.82 -7.22
N VAL A 115 -16.00 -5.56 -6.88
CA VAL A 115 -16.37 -4.65 -5.77
C VAL A 115 -15.87 -5.20 -4.44
N ALA A 116 -16.06 -6.49 -4.17
CA ALA A 116 -15.56 -7.13 -2.95
C ALA A 116 -14.04 -7.02 -2.84
N SER A 117 -13.31 -7.22 -3.95
CA SER A 117 -11.87 -7.06 -4.00
C SER A 117 -11.43 -5.61 -3.78
N MET A 118 -12.10 -4.64 -4.40
CA MET A 118 -11.82 -3.22 -4.14
C MET A 118 -12.02 -2.86 -2.66
N VAL A 119 -13.08 -3.37 -2.03
CA VAL A 119 -13.34 -3.14 -0.60
C VAL A 119 -12.29 -3.85 0.27
N ALA A 120 -11.96 -5.10 -0.03
CA ALA A 120 -10.94 -5.86 0.70
C ALA A 120 -9.56 -5.20 0.60
N PHE A 121 -9.14 -4.79 -0.60
CA PHE A 121 -7.92 -4.03 -0.83
C PHE A 121 -7.91 -2.71 -0.06
N SER A 122 -9.02 -1.97 -0.10
CA SER A 122 -9.15 -0.69 0.62
C SER A 122 -8.98 -0.87 2.13
N ILE A 123 -9.63 -1.89 2.72
CA ILE A 123 -9.54 -2.20 4.14
C ILE A 123 -8.16 -2.73 4.51
N GLY A 124 -7.58 -3.63 3.71
CA GLY A 124 -6.26 -4.22 3.95
C GLY A 124 -5.18 -3.14 4.04
N ALA A 125 -5.20 -2.18 3.12
CA ALA A 125 -4.24 -1.08 3.13
C ALA A 125 -4.50 -0.02 4.23
N LEU A 126 -5.54 -0.14 5.07
CA LEU A 126 -5.64 0.65 6.32
C LEU A 126 -4.66 0.14 7.40
N GLY A 127 -4.14 -1.09 7.25
CA GLY A 127 -3.25 -1.70 8.24
C GLY A 127 -3.93 -1.87 9.59
N ILE A 128 -5.16 -2.39 9.61
CA ILE A 128 -5.89 -2.64 10.86
C ILE A 128 -5.47 -4.01 11.40
N PRO A 129 -4.80 -4.09 12.56
CA PRO A 129 -4.13 -5.32 13.03
C PRO A 129 -5.01 -6.57 13.10
N PHE A 130 -6.30 -6.42 13.41
CA PHE A 130 -7.23 -7.55 13.53
C PHE A 130 -7.98 -7.88 12.23
N LEU A 131 -7.99 -6.98 11.24
CA LEU A 131 -8.66 -7.23 9.95
C LEU A 131 -7.68 -7.67 8.88
N SER A 132 -6.48 -7.08 8.83
CA SER A 132 -5.52 -7.37 7.76
C SER A 132 -5.11 -8.85 7.71
N PRO A 133 -4.81 -9.55 8.84
CA PRO A 133 -4.54 -10.99 8.80
C PRO A 133 -5.75 -11.80 8.31
N ALA A 134 -6.98 -11.43 8.74
CA ALA A 134 -8.19 -12.12 8.32
C ALA A 134 -8.50 -11.95 6.82
N ILE A 135 -8.12 -10.81 6.23
CA ILE A 135 -8.22 -10.55 4.79
C ILE A 135 -7.16 -11.32 4.03
N ALA A 136 -5.91 -11.34 4.52
CA ALA A 136 -4.79 -12.08 3.91
C ALA A 136 -5.07 -13.59 3.85
N GLU A 137 -5.64 -14.16 4.92
CA GLU A 137 -6.00 -15.58 4.98
C GLU A 137 -7.28 -15.95 4.19
N SER A 138 -8.04 -14.97 3.67
CA SER A 138 -9.28 -15.24 2.93
C SER A 138 -8.99 -15.91 1.59
N THR A 139 -9.62 -17.06 1.36
CA THR A 139 -9.49 -17.77 0.07
C THR A 139 -10.18 -17.00 -1.05
N VAL A 140 -11.30 -16.32 -0.75
CA VAL A 140 -12.02 -15.55 -1.76
C VAL A 140 -11.23 -14.32 -2.18
N VAL A 141 -10.70 -13.55 -1.22
CA VAL A 141 -9.94 -12.34 -1.50
C VAL A 141 -8.64 -12.67 -2.24
N SER A 142 -7.85 -13.64 -1.76
CA SER A 142 -6.60 -14.06 -2.41
C SER A 142 -6.81 -14.52 -3.86
N ARG A 143 -7.91 -15.23 -4.15
CA ARG A 143 -8.26 -15.64 -5.52
C ARG A 143 -8.56 -14.45 -6.43
N ILE A 144 -9.31 -13.45 -5.95
CA ILE A 144 -9.62 -12.27 -6.75
C ILE A 144 -8.38 -11.39 -6.94
N ASP A 145 -7.57 -11.24 -5.88
CA ASP A 145 -6.32 -10.49 -5.94
C ASP A 145 -5.35 -11.10 -6.95
N SER A 146 -5.15 -12.43 -6.91
CA SER A 146 -4.30 -13.15 -7.88
C SER A 146 -4.78 -13.07 -9.33
N ALA A 147 -6.09 -12.84 -9.54
CA ALA A 147 -6.67 -12.66 -10.87
C ALA A 147 -6.61 -11.21 -11.37
N THR A 148 -6.30 -10.25 -10.48
CA THR A 148 -6.24 -8.83 -10.81
C THR A 148 -4.84 -8.48 -11.31
N PRO A 149 -4.67 -7.93 -12.53
CA PRO A 149 -3.36 -7.56 -13.05
C PRO A 149 -2.68 -6.47 -12.20
N ASP A 150 -1.35 -6.55 -12.04
CA ASP A 150 -0.59 -5.60 -11.22
C ASP A 150 -0.72 -4.15 -11.70
N ARG A 151 -0.85 -3.93 -13.02
CA ARG A 151 -1.11 -2.59 -13.58
C ARG A 151 -2.39 -1.96 -13.03
N VAL A 152 -3.42 -2.77 -12.79
CA VAL A 152 -4.69 -2.28 -12.21
C VAL A 152 -4.50 -1.97 -10.72
N LYS A 153 -3.79 -2.84 -10.00
CA LYS A 153 -3.48 -2.62 -8.57
C LYS A 153 -2.65 -1.35 -8.37
N ALA A 154 -1.61 -1.14 -9.19
CA ALA A 154 -0.78 0.05 -9.17
C ALA A 154 -1.59 1.33 -9.45
N LEU A 155 -2.47 1.31 -10.45
CA LEU A 155 -3.36 2.45 -10.73
C LEU A 155 -4.29 2.76 -9.53
N LEU A 156 -4.87 1.72 -8.90
CA LEU A 156 -5.73 1.89 -7.73
C LEU A 156 -4.95 2.45 -6.52
N ALA A 157 -3.72 1.97 -6.31
CA ALA A 157 -2.83 2.46 -5.26
C ALA A 157 -2.49 3.94 -5.48
N GLN A 158 -2.15 4.33 -6.71
CA GLN A 158 -1.87 5.71 -7.08
C GLN A 158 -3.10 6.64 -6.91
N LEU A 159 -4.29 6.19 -7.28
CA LEU A 159 -5.52 6.97 -7.06
C LEU A 159 -5.83 7.14 -5.57
N ARG A 160 -5.54 6.12 -4.76
CA ARG A 160 -5.70 6.17 -3.31
C ARG A 160 -4.73 7.15 -2.68
N SER A 161 -3.45 7.14 -3.07
CA SER A 161 -2.45 7.99 -2.43
C SER A 161 -2.79 9.49 -2.52
N VAL A 162 -3.38 9.91 -3.64
CA VAL A 162 -3.92 11.27 -3.83
C VAL A 162 -5.00 11.62 -2.81
N ALA A 163 -5.83 10.66 -2.41
CA ALA A 163 -6.93 10.88 -1.47
C ALA A 163 -6.51 10.91 0.00
N VAL A 164 -5.42 10.21 0.36
CA VAL A 164 -5.02 9.99 1.76
C VAL A 164 -4.01 11.05 2.24
N SER A 165 -3.62 12.04 1.41
CA SER A 165 -2.66 13.09 1.79
C SER A 165 -1.39 12.58 2.49
N GLN A 166 -0.97 11.36 2.15
CA GLN A 166 0.33 10.88 2.56
C GLN A 166 1.35 11.54 1.63
N GLY A 167 2.48 12.01 2.14
CA GLY A 167 3.55 12.61 1.33
C GLY A 167 4.87 11.94 1.64
N LEU A 168 5.71 11.77 0.63
CA LEU A 168 7.14 11.55 0.84
C LEU A 168 7.78 12.83 1.39
N PRO A 169 8.70 12.75 2.35
CA PRO A 169 9.58 13.85 2.67
C PRO A 169 10.26 14.36 1.40
N ARG A 170 10.18 15.66 1.18
CA ARG A 170 10.84 16.31 0.04
C ARG A 170 12.00 17.14 0.53
N ILE A 171 13.17 16.89 -0.03
CA ILE A 171 14.36 17.69 0.27
C ILE A 171 14.44 18.82 -0.75
N VAL A 172 14.55 20.05 -0.25
CA VAL A 172 14.67 21.27 -1.06
C VAL A 172 16.15 21.61 -1.21
N ASP A 173 16.55 22.01 -2.41
CA ASP A 173 17.89 22.53 -2.75
C ASP A 173 19.10 21.61 -2.48
N ALA A 174 18.90 20.33 -2.16
CA ALA A 174 20.02 19.37 -1.98
C ALA A 174 20.63 18.90 -3.30
N PHE A 175 19.87 18.92 -4.40
CA PHE A 175 20.37 18.61 -5.74
C PHE A 175 20.14 19.81 -6.67
N THR A 176 21.22 20.30 -7.27
CA THR A 176 21.19 21.45 -8.21
C THR A 176 21.66 21.08 -9.61
N GLY A 177 21.81 19.79 -9.90
CA GLY A 177 22.22 19.28 -11.20
C GLY A 177 21.06 19.22 -12.21
N PRO A 178 21.35 18.89 -13.49
CA PRO A 178 20.29 18.58 -14.45
C PRO A 178 19.54 17.31 -14.03
N THR A 179 18.29 17.18 -14.46
CA THR A 179 17.52 15.94 -14.31
C THR A 179 18.31 14.77 -14.92
N PRO A 180 18.63 13.73 -14.14
CA PRO A 180 19.36 12.59 -14.66
C PRO A 180 18.50 11.77 -15.63
N ASP A 181 19.17 11.07 -16.55
CA ASP A 181 18.52 10.06 -17.38
C ASP A 181 18.00 8.91 -16.51
N ALA A 182 17.02 8.17 -17.04
CA ALA A 182 16.51 6.97 -16.37
C ALA A 182 17.64 5.95 -16.15
N ALA A 183 17.76 5.46 -14.92
CA ALA A 183 18.73 4.43 -14.58
C ALA A 183 18.47 3.13 -15.36
N GLN A 184 19.55 2.41 -15.70
CA GLN A 184 19.51 1.21 -16.55
C GLN A 184 19.97 -0.06 -15.81
N ALA A 185 19.84 -0.10 -14.48
CA ALA A 185 20.24 -1.26 -13.69
C ALA A 185 19.39 -2.51 -14.04
N ASP A 186 20.01 -3.70 -13.98
CA ASP A 186 19.30 -4.97 -14.17
C ASP A 186 18.52 -5.32 -12.89
N THR A 187 17.19 -5.19 -12.95
CA THR A 187 16.28 -5.49 -11.84
C THR A 187 15.84 -6.97 -11.82
N SER A 188 16.30 -7.77 -12.78
CA SER A 188 15.84 -9.16 -12.99
C SER A 188 16.81 -10.23 -12.51
N SER A 189 17.86 -9.83 -11.78
CA SER A 189 18.88 -10.75 -11.28
C SER A 189 18.29 -11.78 -10.30
N PRO A 190 18.75 -13.05 -10.29
CA PRO A 190 18.29 -14.04 -9.32
C PRO A 190 18.54 -13.63 -7.87
N ALA A 191 19.59 -12.83 -7.61
CA ALA A 191 19.89 -12.34 -6.27
C ALA A 191 18.85 -11.31 -5.80
N LEU A 192 18.42 -10.41 -6.69
CA LEU A 192 17.33 -9.47 -6.41
C LEU A 192 16.00 -10.18 -6.21
N ALA A 193 15.71 -11.24 -6.98
CA ALA A 193 14.50 -12.03 -6.78
C ALA A 193 14.45 -12.73 -5.40
N VAL A 194 15.61 -13.12 -4.86
CA VAL A 194 15.72 -13.65 -3.49
C VAL A 194 15.57 -12.52 -2.46
N ALA A 195 16.22 -11.38 -2.69
CA ALA A 195 16.13 -10.22 -1.80
C ALA A 195 14.68 -9.70 -1.70
N ALA A 196 13.94 -9.68 -2.80
CA ALA A 196 12.54 -9.27 -2.88
C ALA A 196 11.65 -9.98 -1.85
N GLN A 197 11.91 -11.27 -1.55
CA GLN A 197 11.15 -12.04 -0.55
C GLN A 197 11.28 -11.52 0.89
N SER A 198 12.27 -10.65 1.13
CA SER A 198 12.58 -10.05 2.42
C SER A 198 12.15 -8.58 2.51
N VAL A 199 11.57 -8.04 1.43
CA VAL A 199 11.05 -6.67 1.35
C VAL A 199 9.55 -6.69 1.63
N VAL A 200 9.12 -5.96 2.65
CA VAL A 200 7.76 -6.03 3.19
C VAL A 200 7.04 -4.70 3.04
N ARG A 201 5.72 -4.76 2.83
CA ARG A 201 4.85 -3.60 2.86
C ARG A 201 4.44 -3.32 4.29
N ILE A 202 4.53 -2.07 4.71
CA ILE A 202 4.13 -1.63 6.04
C ILE A 202 2.91 -0.74 5.90
N THR A 203 1.86 -1.03 6.66
CA THR A 203 0.64 -0.23 6.72
C THR A 203 0.22 -0.02 8.16
N GLY A 204 -0.48 1.07 8.46
CA GLY A 204 -1.00 1.29 9.80
C GLY A 204 -1.92 2.49 9.89
N THR A 205 -2.76 2.54 10.92
CA THR A 205 -3.63 3.70 11.17
C THR A 205 -3.11 4.53 12.33
N ALA A 206 -2.78 5.79 12.06
CA ALA A 206 -2.48 6.80 13.06
C ALA A 206 -3.79 7.46 13.55
N TYR A 207 -4.47 6.80 14.48
CA TYR A 207 -5.81 7.18 14.95
C TYR A 207 -5.90 8.62 15.45
N ALA A 208 -4.84 9.12 16.12
CA ALA A 208 -4.79 10.48 16.64
C ALA A 208 -4.96 11.56 15.54
N CYS A 209 -4.64 11.21 14.29
CA CYS A 209 -4.62 12.13 13.16
C CYS A 209 -5.61 11.75 12.06
N GLY A 210 -6.32 10.62 12.24
CA GLY A 210 -7.25 10.11 11.25
C GLY A 210 -6.59 9.78 9.91
N GLN A 211 -5.29 9.43 9.93
CA GLN A 211 -4.51 9.08 8.75
C GLN A 211 -4.20 7.58 8.76
N SER A 212 -4.23 6.94 7.59
CA SER A 212 -3.44 5.71 7.41
C SER A 212 -2.04 6.09 6.99
N GLN A 213 -1.04 5.28 7.29
CA GLN A 213 0.33 5.34 6.78
C GLN A 213 0.59 4.10 5.92
N SER A 214 1.42 4.26 4.90
CA SER A 214 1.93 3.16 4.06
C SER A 214 3.38 3.43 3.70
N GLY A 215 4.19 2.39 3.72
CA GLY A 215 5.60 2.44 3.35
C GLY A 215 6.16 1.05 3.09
N SER A 216 7.46 0.99 2.95
CA SER A 216 8.22 -0.24 2.73
C SER A 216 9.17 -0.48 3.90
N GLY A 217 9.63 -1.71 4.03
CA GLY A 217 10.65 -2.11 4.99
C GLY A 217 11.33 -3.38 4.52
N PHE A 218 12.35 -3.81 5.25
CA PHE A 218 12.98 -5.09 4.96
C PHE A 218 13.48 -5.79 6.23
N VAL A 219 13.58 -7.11 6.14
CA VAL A 219 14.01 -7.94 7.25
C VAL A 219 15.51 -7.79 7.47
N VAL A 220 15.91 -7.50 8.72
CA VAL A 220 17.32 -7.27 9.12
C VAL A 220 17.81 -8.29 10.15
N SER A 221 16.88 -8.96 10.84
CA SER A 221 17.15 -10.14 11.67
C SER A 221 15.84 -10.91 11.90
N ASP A 222 15.91 -12.05 12.58
CA ASP A 222 14.74 -12.90 12.85
C ASP A 222 13.60 -12.10 13.51
N GLY A 223 12.47 -12.00 12.80
CA GLY A 223 11.32 -11.20 13.24
C GLY A 223 11.61 -9.71 13.45
N ARG A 224 12.58 -9.11 12.75
CA ARG A 224 12.89 -7.68 12.81
C ARG A 224 12.88 -7.06 11.42
N VAL A 225 12.07 -6.02 11.28
CA VAL A 225 11.94 -5.22 10.06
C VAL A 225 12.45 -3.82 10.35
N ILE A 226 13.36 -3.31 9.52
CA ILE A 226 13.72 -1.88 9.53
C ILE A 226 12.87 -1.13 8.50
N THR A 227 12.57 0.13 8.80
CA THR A 227 11.85 1.06 7.93
C THR A 227 12.19 2.51 8.35
N ASN A 228 11.57 3.50 7.71
CA ASN A 228 11.65 4.87 8.17
C ASN A 228 10.73 5.15 9.37
N ALA A 229 11.15 6.07 10.23
CA ALA A 229 10.33 6.49 11.38
C ALA A 229 9.03 7.16 10.94
N HIS A 230 9.05 7.99 9.88
CA HIS A 230 7.84 8.65 9.39
C HIS A 230 6.78 7.66 8.87
N VAL A 231 7.19 6.46 8.40
CA VAL A 231 6.26 5.41 7.93
C VAL A 231 5.39 4.89 9.08
N VAL A 232 5.90 4.88 10.31
CA VAL A 232 5.21 4.37 11.49
C VAL A 232 4.81 5.45 12.49
N ALA A 233 5.10 6.72 12.21
CA ALA A 233 4.84 7.83 13.11
C ALA A 233 3.34 7.93 13.52
N GLY A 234 3.07 7.90 14.82
CA GLY A 234 1.72 7.92 15.39
C GLY A 234 0.90 6.63 15.18
N VAL A 235 1.48 5.59 14.57
CA VAL A 235 0.86 4.26 14.44
C VAL A 235 1.18 3.45 15.70
N ASN A 236 0.17 2.88 16.34
CA ASN A 236 0.38 2.08 17.55
C ASN A 236 0.88 0.67 17.23
N GLN A 237 0.27 0.03 16.23
CA GLN A 237 0.54 -1.35 15.85
C GLN A 237 0.51 -1.44 14.32
N PRO A 238 1.66 -1.36 13.65
CA PRO A 238 1.73 -1.52 12.20
C PRO A 238 1.42 -2.96 11.78
N VAL A 239 0.95 -3.11 10.55
CA VAL A 239 0.78 -4.39 9.86
C VAL A 239 1.86 -4.52 8.79
N ILE A 240 2.55 -5.64 8.82
CA ILE A 240 3.62 -6.03 7.92
C ILE A 240 3.07 -7.08 6.97
N GLU A 241 3.14 -6.80 5.67
CA GLU A 241 2.70 -7.72 4.64
C GLU A 241 3.89 -8.17 3.79
N THR A 242 4.06 -9.48 3.66
CA THR A 242 5.14 -10.06 2.86
C THR A 242 4.75 -10.15 1.38
N PRO A 243 5.70 -10.33 0.46
CA PRO A 243 5.40 -10.56 -0.96
C PRO A 243 4.54 -11.81 -1.21
N SER A 244 4.55 -12.78 -0.27
CA SER A 244 3.68 -13.96 -0.35
C SER A 244 2.23 -13.69 0.05
N GLY A 245 1.93 -12.48 0.52
CA GLY A 245 0.59 -12.04 0.96
C GLY A 245 0.29 -12.35 2.42
N GLU A 246 1.25 -12.85 3.20
CA GLU A 246 1.10 -13.01 4.64
C GLU A 246 1.06 -11.64 5.31
N ALA A 247 0.09 -11.40 6.20
CA ALA A 247 -0.03 -10.15 6.95
C ALA A 247 0.05 -10.40 8.46
N LEU A 248 1.00 -9.75 9.12
CA LEU A 248 1.29 -9.90 10.54
C LEU A 248 1.25 -8.53 11.23
N ALA A 249 0.71 -8.49 12.44
CA ALA A 249 0.80 -7.29 13.26
C ALA A 249 2.18 -7.23 13.95
N GLY A 250 2.79 -6.05 13.98
CA GLY A 250 4.10 -5.82 14.59
C GLY A 250 4.06 -4.81 15.72
N GLU A 251 5.13 -4.76 16.51
CA GLU A 251 5.34 -3.79 17.59
C GLU A 251 6.59 -2.97 17.32
N ILE A 252 6.51 -1.64 17.47
CA ILE A 252 7.64 -0.75 17.24
C ILE A 252 8.57 -0.85 18.45
N VAL A 253 9.81 -1.28 18.25
CA VAL A 253 10.80 -1.52 19.33
C VAL A 253 12.00 -0.58 19.27
N TYR A 254 12.12 0.19 18.19
CA TYR A 254 13.04 1.31 18.04
C TYR A 254 12.37 2.36 17.16
N PHE A 255 12.52 3.63 17.52
CA PHE A 255 11.97 4.76 16.80
C PHE A 255 12.90 5.96 16.99
N ASP A 256 13.47 6.43 15.89
CA ASP A 256 14.34 7.59 15.84
C ASP A 256 13.77 8.62 14.87
N PRO A 257 13.13 9.70 15.39
CA PRO A 257 12.59 10.75 14.54
C PRO A 257 13.68 11.64 13.94
N VAL A 258 14.89 11.63 14.49
CA VAL A 258 16.01 12.42 13.96
C VAL A 258 16.49 11.71 12.70
N ASP A 259 17.04 10.50 12.81
CA ASP A 259 17.63 9.82 11.65
C ASP A 259 16.62 9.11 10.75
N ASP A 260 15.33 9.29 11.04
CA ASP A 260 14.20 8.75 10.30
C ASP A 260 14.29 7.23 10.14
N LEU A 261 14.58 6.52 11.23
CA LEU A 261 14.68 5.06 11.27
C LEU A 261 13.80 4.47 12.36
N ALA A 262 13.18 3.33 12.07
CA ALA A 262 12.43 2.55 13.04
C ALA A 262 12.67 1.05 12.86
N VAL A 263 12.55 0.30 13.95
CA VAL A 263 12.58 -1.17 13.93
C VAL A 263 11.27 -1.70 14.48
N ILE A 264 10.68 -2.63 13.74
CA ILE A 264 9.44 -3.32 14.11
C ILE A 264 9.77 -4.77 14.44
N SER A 265 9.32 -5.22 15.61
CA SER A 265 9.30 -6.61 16.02
C SER A 265 8.06 -7.29 15.44
N VAL A 266 8.25 -8.37 14.68
CA VAL A 266 7.19 -9.13 14.01
C VAL A 266 7.36 -10.61 14.32
N PRO A 267 6.89 -11.08 15.49
CA PRO A 267 6.99 -12.49 15.85
C PRO A 267 6.30 -13.39 14.81
N GLY A 268 6.98 -14.45 14.36
CA GLY A 268 6.45 -15.39 13.38
C GLY A 268 6.66 -15.01 11.92
N LEU A 269 7.33 -13.89 11.63
CA LEU A 269 7.70 -13.51 10.27
C LEU A 269 8.67 -14.52 9.66
N GLY A 270 8.24 -15.27 8.64
CA GLY A 270 9.01 -16.34 8.01
C GLY A 270 10.01 -15.90 6.92
N ALA A 271 10.31 -14.61 6.82
CA ALA A 271 11.21 -14.07 5.80
C ALA A 271 12.67 -13.99 6.30
N ALA A 272 13.63 -14.24 5.41
CA ALA A 272 15.05 -14.24 5.75
C ALA A 272 15.60 -12.79 5.86
N PRO A 273 16.59 -12.53 6.72
CA PRO A 273 17.25 -11.22 6.76
C PRO A 273 18.05 -10.93 5.49
N LEU A 274 17.98 -9.67 5.02
CA LEU A 274 18.89 -9.18 4.00
C LEU A 274 20.30 -8.98 4.56
N THR A 275 21.30 -9.22 3.72
CA THR A 275 22.71 -9.00 4.06
C THR A 275 23.12 -7.59 3.67
N VAL A 276 23.83 -6.90 4.57
CA VAL A 276 24.41 -5.58 4.27
C VAL A 276 25.64 -5.74 3.39
N GLY A 277 25.73 -4.90 2.37
CA GLY A 277 26.85 -4.82 1.44
C GLY A 277 27.91 -3.82 1.87
N ALA A 278 28.49 -3.15 0.88
CA ALA A 278 29.45 -2.07 1.06
C ALA A 278 28.98 -0.84 0.28
N ASP A 279 29.54 0.32 0.62
CA ASP A 279 29.19 1.56 -0.05
C ASP A 279 29.48 1.53 -1.55
N LEU A 280 28.60 2.20 -2.30
CA LEU A 280 28.68 2.31 -3.74
C LEU A 280 29.33 3.63 -4.16
N SER A 281 30.17 3.56 -5.19
CA SER A 281 30.75 4.76 -5.81
C SER A 281 29.76 5.40 -6.78
N ALA A 282 29.92 6.70 -7.04
CA ALA A 282 29.18 7.40 -8.09
C ALA A 282 29.28 6.66 -9.44
N GLY A 283 28.15 6.58 -10.15
CA GLY A 283 27.97 5.83 -11.39
C GLY A 283 27.57 4.36 -11.22
N SER A 284 27.64 3.80 -10.00
CA SER A 284 27.26 2.40 -9.75
C SER A 284 25.76 2.18 -9.94
N GLY A 285 25.39 1.05 -10.55
CA GLY A 285 24.02 0.57 -10.61
C GLY A 285 23.53 0.12 -9.23
N ALA A 286 22.27 0.42 -8.94
CA ALA A 286 21.56 0.04 -7.74
C ALA A 286 20.09 -0.21 -8.07
N VAL A 287 19.32 -0.69 -7.11
CA VAL A 287 17.89 -0.96 -7.26
C VAL A 287 17.17 -0.52 -5.99
N ALA A 288 16.08 0.23 -6.14
CA ALA A 288 15.19 0.61 -5.06
C ALA A 288 14.03 -0.39 -5.03
N ASP A 289 13.94 -1.17 -3.96
CA ASP A 289 12.86 -2.14 -3.80
C ASP A 289 11.81 -1.61 -2.82
N GLY A 290 10.53 -1.73 -3.18
CA GLY A 290 9.46 -1.26 -2.32
C GLY A 290 8.06 -1.47 -2.87
N TYR A 291 7.13 -0.72 -2.30
CA TYR A 291 5.70 -0.78 -2.61
C TYR A 291 5.14 0.61 -2.95
N PRO A 292 5.36 1.10 -4.18
CA PRO A 292 4.84 2.37 -4.65
C PRO A 292 3.35 2.52 -4.37
N PHE A 293 3.00 3.62 -3.72
CA PHE A 293 1.69 4.03 -3.26
C PHE A 293 0.98 3.01 -2.35
N GLY A 294 1.73 2.08 -1.75
CA GLY A 294 1.18 0.93 -1.03
C GLY A 294 0.58 -0.15 -1.94
N GLY A 295 0.96 -0.15 -3.22
CA GLY A 295 0.52 -1.10 -4.25
C GLY A 295 1.30 -2.42 -4.23
N PRO A 296 1.43 -3.09 -5.38
CA PRO A 296 2.28 -4.27 -5.53
C PRO A 296 3.77 -3.95 -5.32
N TYR A 297 4.56 -4.98 -5.06
CA TYR A 297 6.02 -4.90 -5.03
C TYR A 297 6.56 -4.41 -6.39
N VAL A 298 7.51 -3.50 -6.34
CA VAL A 298 8.26 -3.01 -7.50
C VAL A 298 9.75 -2.99 -7.16
N SER A 299 10.56 -3.26 -8.18
CA SER A 299 12.02 -3.21 -8.13
C SER A 299 12.46 -2.20 -9.19
N ASP A 300 12.73 -0.97 -8.75
CA ASP A 300 12.99 0.17 -9.63
C ASP A 300 14.49 0.41 -9.81
N PRO A 301 14.97 0.58 -11.06
CA PRO A 301 16.38 0.81 -11.31
C PRO A 301 16.83 2.14 -10.69
N ALA A 302 18.04 2.13 -10.14
CA ALA A 302 18.69 3.29 -9.58
C ALA A 302 20.15 3.38 -10.04
N GLN A 303 20.70 4.59 -10.05
CA GLN A 303 22.13 4.80 -10.22
C GLN A 303 22.63 5.80 -9.18
N VAL A 304 23.75 5.50 -8.54
CA VAL A 304 24.34 6.40 -7.55
C VAL A 304 24.89 7.65 -8.25
N ILE A 305 24.38 8.82 -7.88
CA ILE A 305 24.91 10.11 -8.34
C ILE A 305 26.04 10.54 -7.41
N SER A 306 25.83 10.45 -6.11
CA SER A 306 26.81 10.81 -5.10
C SER A 306 26.51 10.14 -3.76
N LEU A 307 27.54 10.03 -2.93
CA LEU A 307 27.47 9.73 -1.51
C LEU A 307 28.07 10.92 -0.77
N GLY A 308 27.34 11.54 0.15
CA GLY A 308 27.83 12.72 0.84
C GLY A 308 26.96 13.13 2.03
N THR A 309 27.47 14.08 2.80
CA THR A 309 26.75 14.62 3.96
C THR A 309 25.84 15.77 3.54
N ILE A 310 24.55 15.67 3.85
CA ILE A 310 23.57 16.76 3.70
C ILE A 310 22.88 17.05 5.02
N SER A 311 22.43 18.28 5.23
CA SER A 311 21.61 18.62 6.41
C SER A 311 20.16 18.26 6.13
N VAL A 312 19.62 17.34 6.93
CA VAL A 312 18.24 16.86 6.82
C VAL A 312 17.52 17.19 8.12
N ALA A 313 16.32 17.76 8.02
CA ALA A 313 15.45 17.93 9.17
C ALA A 313 15.05 16.57 9.77
N ASP A 314 14.61 16.56 11.02
CA ASP A 314 13.90 15.43 11.59
C ASP A 314 12.57 15.19 10.84
N ILE A 315 11.86 14.10 11.18
CA ILE A 315 10.57 13.78 10.55
C ILE A 315 9.47 14.83 10.83
N TYR A 316 9.70 15.78 11.74
CA TYR A 316 8.79 16.86 12.10
C TYR A 316 9.16 18.20 11.43
N GLY A 317 10.19 18.20 10.57
CA GLY A 317 10.68 19.38 9.87
C GLY A 317 11.45 20.35 10.77
N GLN A 318 11.99 19.87 11.89
CA GLN A 318 12.78 20.64 12.85
C GLN A 318 14.25 20.19 12.85
N ASP A 319 15.09 21.00 13.51
CA ASP A 319 16.46 20.67 13.90
C ASP A 319 17.31 19.92 12.84
N PRO A 320 17.63 20.55 11.69
CA PRO A 320 18.41 19.89 10.65
C PRO A 320 19.77 19.40 11.15
N THR A 321 20.02 18.10 11.01
CA THR A 321 21.28 17.44 11.39
C THR A 321 22.02 16.92 10.15
N PRO A 322 23.37 16.90 10.17
CA PRO A 322 24.14 16.31 9.09
C PRO A 322 23.94 14.79 9.06
N ARG A 323 23.61 14.26 7.88
CA ARG A 323 23.48 12.81 7.63
C ARG A 323 24.19 12.42 6.36
N GLN A 324 24.77 11.23 6.34
CA GLN A 324 25.35 10.64 5.15
C GLN A 324 24.26 10.01 4.27
N VAL A 325 24.14 10.51 3.06
CA VAL A 325 23.03 10.22 2.14
C VAL A 325 23.56 9.91 0.75
N TYR A 326 22.98 8.89 0.13
CA TYR A 326 23.06 8.67 -1.30
C TYR A 326 22.08 9.59 -2.02
N THR A 327 22.57 10.32 -3.01
CA THR A 327 21.70 10.87 -4.06
C THR A 327 21.68 9.86 -5.20
N VAL A 328 20.49 9.44 -5.62
CA VAL A 328 20.33 8.42 -6.68
C VAL A 328 19.45 8.94 -7.82
N ALA A 329 19.82 8.57 -9.05
CA ALA A 329 18.96 8.72 -10.21
C ALA A 329 17.95 7.57 -10.20
N SER A 330 16.73 7.83 -9.74
CA SER A 330 15.64 6.85 -9.66
C SER A 330 14.31 7.58 -9.49
N ASP A 331 13.23 7.05 -10.04
CA ASP A 331 11.87 7.61 -9.91
C ASP A 331 11.24 7.18 -8.59
N VAL A 332 11.84 7.60 -7.46
CA VAL A 332 11.37 7.23 -6.13
C VAL A 332 9.94 7.72 -5.93
N GLN A 333 9.04 6.77 -5.70
CA GLN A 333 7.62 7.01 -5.46
C GLN A 333 7.27 6.89 -4.00
N GLN A 334 6.15 7.51 -3.66
CA GLN A 334 5.59 7.39 -2.34
C GLN A 334 5.34 5.93 -1.99
N GLY A 335 5.52 5.56 -0.72
CA GLY A 335 5.37 4.16 -0.29
C GLY A 335 6.66 3.34 -0.41
N GLU A 336 7.66 3.81 -1.17
CA GLU A 336 8.98 3.18 -1.22
C GLU A 336 9.88 3.56 -0.03
N SER A 337 9.56 4.63 0.69
CA SER A 337 10.25 5.00 1.93
C SER A 337 10.30 3.83 2.91
N GLY A 338 11.49 3.61 3.45
CA GLY A 338 11.86 2.51 4.34
C GLY A 338 12.31 1.25 3.60
N GLY A 339 12.10 1.18 2.27
CA GLY A 339 12.59 0.10 1.42
C GLY A 339 14.11 0.13 1.27
N PRO A 340 14.75 -1.02 0.98
CA PRO A 340 16.19 -1.07 0.81
C PRO A 340 16.61 -0.50 -0.55
N LEU A 341 17.73 0.24 -0.54
CA LEU A 341 18.54 0.42 -1.73
C LEU A 341 19.51 -0.77 -1.80
N LEU A 342 19.44 -1.55 -2.88
CA LEU A 342 20.24 -2.74 -3.10
C LEU A 342 21.29 -2.51 -4.18
N ASN A 343 22.43 -3.19 -4.06
CA ASN A 343 23.30 -3.40 -5.22
C ASN A 343 22.77 -4.55 -6.10
N GLU A 344 23.35 -4.75 -7.29
CA GLU A 344 22.91 -5.79 -8.24
C GLU A 344 23.04 -7.23 -7.71
N SER A 345 23.79 -7.42 -6.61
CA SER A 345 23.92 -8.70 -5.89
C SER A 345 22.87 -8.89 -4.77
N GLY A 346 21.89 -7.98 -4.65
CA GLY A 346 20.84 -8.05 -3.63
C GLY A 346 21.31 -7.71 -2.22
N LEU A 347 22.46 -7.06 -2.07
CA LEU A 347 22.98 -6.62 -0.77
C LEU A 347 22.51 -5.19 -0.47
N VAL A 348 22.12 -4.94 0.77
CA VAL A 348 21.66 -3.61 1.23
C VAL A 348 22.82 -2.64 1.24
N VAL A 349 22.64 -1.49 0.59
CA VAL A 349 23.59 -0.37 0.59
C VAL A 349 22.99 0.91 1.18
N GLY A 350 21.69 0.93 1.45
CA GLY A 350 21.02 2.06 2.11
C GLY A 350 19.52 1.85 2.29
N VAL A 351 18.84 2.90 2.78
CA VAL A 351 17.37 2.91 3.00
C VAL A 351 16.76 4.11 2.32
N ILE A 352 15.85 3.91 1.38
CA ILE A 352 15.14 4.99 0.69
C ILE A 352 14.34 5.79 1.72
N PHE A 353 14.44 7.12 1.74
CA PHE A 353 13.71 7.94 2.72
C PHE A 353 13.03 9.18 2.15
N ALA A 354 13.55 9.75 1.08
CA ALA A 354 13.05 10.99 0.52
C ALA A 354 13.25 11.09 -0.99
N LYS A 355 12.64 12.10 -1.60
CA LYS A 355 12.91 12.49 -2.98
C LYS A 355 13.15 13.99 -3.14
N ALA A 356 13.73 14.37 -4.27
CA ALA A 356 13.94 15.78 -4.58
C ALA A 356 12.61 16.52 -4.78
N SER A 357 12.54 17.74 -4.25
CA SER A 357 11.34 18.59 -4.37
C SER A 357 11.14 19.12 -5.80
N ASN A 358 12.24 19.42 -6.48
CA ASN A 358 12.29 20.30 -7.65
C ASN A 358 12.81 19.58 -8.91
N THR A 359 13.22 18.32 -8.77
CA THR A 359 13.89 17.56 -9.82
C THR A 359 13.31 16.16 -9.83
N ASP A 360 12.70 15.79 -10.96
CA ASP A 360 12.20 14.43 -11.16
C ASP A 360 13.36 13.43 -11.22
N ASN A 361 13.07 12.15 -10.97
CA ASN A 361 14.04 11.06 -11.02
C ASN A 361 15.26 11.22 -10.10
N VAL A 362 15.14 11.99 -9.01
CA VAL A 362 16.17 12.10 -7.98
C VAL A 362 15.59 11.65 -6.64
N GLY A 363 16.11 10.53 -6.15
CA GLY A 363 15.81 9.95 -4.84
C GLY A 363 16.95 10.13 -3.85
N TYR A 364 16.64 9.94 -2.57
CA TYR A 364 17.62 9.95 -1.49
C TYR A 364 17.49 8.70 -0.63
N ALA A 365 18.64 8.11 -0.30
CA ALA A 365 18.74 6.98 0.61
C ALA A 365 19.71 7.27 1.75
N LEU A 366 19.37 6.88 2.97
CA LEU A 366 20.30 6.88 4.10
C LEU A 366 21.43 5.89 3.81
N ALA A 367 22.67 6.32 3.98
CA ALA A 367 23.85 5.48 3.72
C ALA A 367 24.09 4.48 4.86
N LEU A 368 25.02 3.53 4.65
CA LEU A 368 25.31 2.50 5.64
C LEU A 368 25.82 3.06 6.97
N ASP A 369 26.51 4.19 6.96
CA ASP A 369 26.96 4.86 8.20
C ASP A 369 25.79 5.22 9.14
N GLU A 370 24.62 5.54 8.59
CA GLU A 370 23.42 5.86 9.37
C GLU A 370 22.63 4.58 9.74
N VAL A 371 22.56 3.61 8.83
CA VAL A 371 21.64 2.47 8.93
C VAL A 371 22.26 1.28 9.66
N GLN A 372 23.54 1.00 9.43
CA GLN A 372 24.23 -0.17 9.98
C GLN A 372 24.21 -0.24 11.51
N PRO A 373 24.39 0.86 12.27
CA PRO A 373 24.26 0.83 13.73
C PRO A 373 22.89 0.30 14.18
N VAL A 374 21.82 0.76 13.54
CA VAL A 374 20.44 0.34 13.86
C VAL A 374 20.22 -1.13 13.49
N ILE A 375 20.72 -1.59 12.34
CA ILE A 375 20.68 -3.00 11.94
C ILE A 375 21.35 -3.90 12.97
N ASN A 376 22.52 -3.50 13.47
CA ASN A 376 23.29 -4.28 14.45
C ASN A 376 22.60 -4.37 15.81
N GLU A 377 21.86 -3.31 16.20
CA GLU A 377 21.14 -3.27 17.47
C GLU A 377 19.76 -3.95 17.42
N ALA A 378 19.14 -4.03 16.23
CA ALA A 378 17.78 -4.55 16.03
C ALA A 378 17.49 -5.90 16.73
N PRO A 379 18.38 -6.92 16.70
CA PRO A 379 18.14 -8.19 17.38
C PRO A 379 17.97 -8.05 18.91
N GLY A 380 18.61 -7.06 19.53
CA GLY A 380 18.57 -6.82 20.97
C GLY A 380 17.36 -6.01 21.44
N ARG A 381 16.65 -5.34 20.53
CA ARG A 381 15.49 -4.49 20.83
C ARG A 381 14.24 -5.36 20.97
N ASN A 382 13.64 -5.36 22.16
CA ASN A 382 12.47 -6.20 22.48
C ASN A 382 11.34 -5.43 23.18
N ALA A 383 11.63 -4.29 23.80
CA ALA A 383 10.63 -3.50 24.50
C ALA A 383 9.91 -2.57 23.51
N PRO A 384 8.57 -2.55 23.48
CA PRO A 384 7.83 -1.58 22.69
C PRO A 384 8.18 -0.15 23.09
N VAL A 385 8.30 0.73 22.09
CA VAL A 385 8.53 2.16 22.25
C VAL A 385 7.39 2.95 21.62
N SER A 386 7.27 4.21 22.00
CA SER A 386 6.32 5.12 21.36
C SER A 386 6.73 5.39 19.91
N SER A 387 5.75 5.45 19.01
CA SER A 387 5.93 5.88 17.62
C SER A 387 5.86 7.40 17.43
N GLY A 388 6.07 8.16 18.52
CA GLY A 388 6.03 9.61 18.50
C GLY A 388 4.64 10.17 18.16
N THR A 389 4.64 11.35 17.54
CA THR A 389 3.43 12.04 17.06
C THR A 389 3.32 11.96 15.54
N CYS A 390 2.15 12.29 14.99
CA CYS A 390 1.96 12.27 13.55
C CYS A 390 2.80 13.34 12.85
N VAL A 391 3.37 12.96 11.72
CA VAL A 391 3.98 13.91 10.78
C VAL A 391 2.86 14.70 10.08
N ARG A 392 3.04 16.01 9.92
CA ARG A 392 2.14 16.82 9.08
C ARG A 392 2.51 16.55 7.61
N GLY A 393 1.54 16.07 6.82
CA GLY A 393 1.67 15.90 5.38
C GLY A 393 1.65 17.22 4.61
#